data_AF-A0A2V2MQ31-F1
#
_entry.id   AF-A0A2V2MQ31-F1
#
_cell.length_a   1.000
_cell.length_b   1.000
_cell.length_c   1.000
_cell.angle_alpha   90.00
_cell.angle_beta   90.00
_cell.angle_gamma   90.00
#
_symmetry.space_group_name_H-M   'P 1'
#
loop_
_entity.id
_entity.type
_entity.pdbx_description
1 polymer ?
#
loop_
_entity_poly.entity_id
_entity_poly.type
_entity_poly.pdbx_seq_one_letter_code
_entity_poly.pdbx_strand_id
1 'polypeptide(L)' 'MNLGSDVDILVSFRKGEKSFENFMDCKFYLEDIFNRKVDLVMMNTIKPRYKSNILGEIVYA' A
#
# COMPACT_ATOMS: atom_id res chain seq x y z
N MET A 1 19.86 8.44 3.22
CA MET A 1 18.61 7.65 3.31
C MET A 1 17.83 8.14 4.51
N ASN A 2 16.56 8.51 4.34
CA ASN A 2 15.73 8.98 5.46
C ASN A 2 15.31 7.78 6.31
N LEU A 3 15.92 7.62 7.47
CA LEU A 3 15.73 6.47 8.38
C LEU A 3 14.35 6.45 9.08
N GLY A 4 13.54 7.51 8.92
CA GLY A 4 12.19 7.61 9.49
C GLY A 4 11.08 7.78 8.45
N SER A 5 11.35 7.51 7.17
CA SER A 5 10.29 7.53 6.15
C SER A 5 9.53 6.20 6.16
N ASP A 6 8.22 6.27 6.40
CA ASP A 6 7.30 5.15 6.19
C ASP A 6 7.27 4.78 4.68
N VAL A 7 6.96 3.52 4.37
CA VAL A 7 6.80 3.03 3.00
C VAL A 7 5.31 2.90 2.70
N ASP A 8 4.77 3.80 1.88
CA ASP A 8 3.37 3.75 1.44
C ASP A 8 3.23 2.88 0.18
N ILE A 9 2.43 1.81 0.26
CA ILE A 9 2.21 0.87 -0.85
C ILE A 9 0.74 0.86 -1.22
N LEU A 10 0.46 1.23 -2.48
CA LEU A 10 -0.87 1.14 -3.05
C LEU A 10 -1.16 -0.29 -3.47
N VAL A 11 -2.15 -0.92 -2.84
CA VAL A 11 -2.52 -2.32 -3.10
C VAL A 11 -3.93 -2.46 -3.63
N SER A 12 -4.12 -3.50 -4.45
CA SER A 12 -5.43 -3.96 -4.90
C SER A 12 -5.50 -5.47 -4.77
N PHE A 13 -6.52 -5.96 -4.06
CA PHE A 13 -6.77 -7.39 -3.91
C PHE A 13 -7.68 -7.89 -5.02
N ARG A 14 -7.53 -9.17 -5.37
CA ARG A 14 -8.46 -9.85 -6.27
C ARG A 14 -9.86 -9.90 -5.65
N LYS A 15 -10.88 -10.00 -6.49
CA LYS A 15 -12.27 -10.10 -6.03
C LYS A 15 -12.43 -11.35 -5.14
N GLY A 16 -12.95 -11.16 -3.92
CA GLY A 16 -13.09 -12.24 -2.92
C GLY A 16 -11.92 -12.36 -1.94
N GLU A 17 -10.74 -11.84 -2.30
CA GLU A 17 -9.51 -11.92 -1.48
C GLU A 17 -9.31 -10.68 -0.59
N LYS A 18 -10.21 -9.70 -0.67
CA LYS A 18 -10.20 -8.54 0.21
C LYS A 18 -10.79 -8.94 1.58
N SER A 19 -9.96 -9.51 2.43
CA SER A 19 -10.24 -9.76 3.85
C SER A 19 -9.31 -8.94 4.73
N PHE A 20 -9.67 -8.76 6.01
CA PHE A 20 -8.79 -8.11 6.99
C PHE A 20 -7.51 -8.93 7.21
N GLU A 21 -7.62 -10.26 7.25
CA GLU A 21 -6.49 -11.18 7.39
C GLU A 21 -5.49 -11.01 6.24
N ASN A 22 -5.94 -11.13 4.98
CA ASN A 22 -5.07 -10.95 3.82
C ASN A 22 -4.41 -9.57 3.78
N PHE A 23 -5.09 -8.53 4.28
CA PHE A 23 -4.53 -7.19 4.38
C PHE A 23 -3.41 -7.12 5.42
N MET A 24 -3.63 -7.66 6.62
CA MET A 24 -2.63 -7.65 7.69
C MET A 24 -1.44 -8.56 7.37
N ASP A 25 -1.69 -9.74 6.80
CA ASP A 25 -0.62 -10.66 6.39
C ASP A 25 0.25 -10.03 5.30
N CYS A 26 -0.37 -9.38 4.30
CA CYS A 26 0.35 -8.65 3.28
C CYS A 26 1.19 -7.51 3.89
N LYS A 27 0.65 -6.77 4.86
CA LYS A 27 1.37 -5.71 5.54
C LYS A 27 2.61 -6.27 6.24
N PHE A 28 2.44 -7.27 7.10
CA PHE A 28 3.56 -7.83 7.86
C PHE A 28 4.62 -8.45 6.95
N TYR A 29 4.21 -9.13 5.88
CA TYR A 29 5.13 -9.66 4.88
C TYR A 29 6.01 -8.57 4.26
N LEU A 30 5.43 -7.40 3.93
CA LEU A 30 6.16 -6.29 3.36
C LEU A 30 7.04 -5.59 4.41
N GLU A 31 6.57 -5.43 5.65
CA GLU A 31 7.37 -4.87 6.74
C GLU A 31 8.62 -5.72 7.02
N ASP A 32 8.51 -7.05 6.98
CA ASP A 32 9.64 -7.98 7.11
C ASP A 32 10.64 -7.83 5.96
N ILE A 33 10.18 -7.67 4.72
CA ILE A 33 11.05 -7.48 3.56
C ILE A 33 11.80 -6.15 3.61
N PHE A 34 11.09 -5.07 3.93
CA PHE A 34 11.68 -3.73 3.93
C PHE A 34 12.39 -3.38 5.23
N ASN A 35 12.18 -4.19 6.28
CA ASN A 35 12.63 -3.94 7.67
C ASN A 35 12.26 -2.52 8.13
N ARG A 36 11.06 -2.08 7.74
CA ARG A 36 10.51 -0.73 7.94
C ARG A 36 9.00 -0.80 8.04
N LYS A 37 8.41 0.22 8.66
CA LYS A 37 6.97 0.39 8.73
C LYS A 37 6.39 0.61 7.32
N VAL A 38 5.35 -0.16 7.02
CA VAL A 38 4.64 -0.12 5.74
C VAL A 38 3.21 0.32 5.99
N ASP A 39 2.73 1.30 5.22
CA ASP A 39 1.32 1.64 5.16
C ASP A 39 0.71 1.10 3.87
N LEU A 40 -0.34 0.29 4.00
CA LEU A 40 -1.05 -0.25 2.86
C LEU A 40 -2.25 0.62 2.54
N VAL A 41 -2.17 1.32 1.40
CA VAL A 41 -3.24 2.17 0.91
C VAL A 41 -4.08 1.35 -0.07
N MET A 42 -5.39 1.30 0.12
CA MET A 42 -6.28 0.71 -0.90
C MET A 42 -6.66 1.77 -1.94
N MET A 43 -6.67 1.39 -3.22
CA MET A 43 -7.06 2.30 -4.31
C MET A 43 -8.45 2.94 -4.12
N ASN A 44 -9.35 2.27 -3.40
CA ASN A 44 -10.70 2.77 -3.14
C ASN A 44 -10.81 3.71 -1.92
N THR A 45 -9.75 3.87 -1.11
CA THR A 45 -9.73 4.80 0.03
C THR A 45 -9.15 6.17 -0.34
N ILE A 46 -8.54 6.28 -1.53
CA ILE A 46 -8.04 7.55 -2.06
C ILE A 46 -9.21 8.48 -2.39
N LYS A 47 -9.24 9.67 -1.77
CA LYS A 47 -10.24 10.70 -2.10
C LYS A 47 -10.11 11.08 -3.59
N PRO A 48 -11.22 11.22 -4.34
CA PRO A 48 -11.20 11.48 -5.78
C PRO A 48 -10.26 12.62 -6.21
N ARG A 49 -10.16 13.67 -5.41
CA ARG A 49 -9.30 14.83 -5.64
C ARG A 49 -7.79 14.55 -5.63
N TYR A 50 -7.33 13.50 -4.96
CA TYR A 50 -5.91 13.10 -4.95
C TYR A 50 -5.60 11.99 -5.95
N LYS A 51 -6.65 11.37 -6.51
CA LYS A 51 -6.52 10.22 -7.38
C LYS A 51 -5.72 10.56 -8.64
N SER A 52 -5.94 11.73 -9.25
CA SER A 52 -5.24 12.16 -10.46
C SER A 52 -3.74 12.36 -10.26
N ASN A 53 -3.32 12.90 -9.11
CA ASN A 53 -1.91 13.13 -8.82
C ASN A 53 -1.20 11.82 -8.45
N ILE A 54 -1.83 10.99 -7.61
CA ILE A 54 -1.25 9.71 -7.17
C ILE A 54 -1.12 8.75 -8.36
N LEU A 55 -2.13 8.64 -9.23
CA LEU A 55 -2.08 7.75 -10.40
C LEU A 55 -0.94 8.08 -11.37
N GLY A 56 -0.50 9.34 -11.45
CA GLY A 56 0.63 9.76 -12.29
C GLY A 56 2.00 9.38 -11.71
N GLU A 57 2.07 9.06 -10.42
CA GLU A 57 3.30 8.71 -9.69
C GLU A 57 3.41 7.20 -9.41
N ILE A 58 2.42 6.40 -9.82
CA ILE A 58 2.44 4.94 -9.61
C ILE A 58 3.51 4.31 -10.49
N VAL A 59 4.44 3.60 -9.85
CA VAL A 59 5.37 2.69 -10.49
C VAL A 59 4.87 1.27 -10.29
N TYR A 60 4.65 0.54 -11.39
CA TYR A 60 4.29 -0.88 -11.36
C TYR A 60 5.57 -1.72 -11.30
N ALA A 61 5.57 -2.75 -10.46
CA ALA A 61 6.63 -3.75 -10.35
C ALA A 61 6.06 -5.16 -10.60
#